data_AF-A0A7D4UDC2-F1
#
_entry.id   AF-A0A7D4UDC2-F1
#
_cell.length_a   1.000
_cell.length_b   1.000
_cell.length_c   1.000
_cell.angle_alpha   90.00
_cell.angle_beta   90.00
_cell.angle_gamma   90.00
#
_symmetry.space_group_name_H-M   'P 1'
#
loop_
_entity.id
_entity.type
_entity.pdbx_description
1 polymer ?
#
loop_
_entity_poly.entity_id
_entity_poly.type
_entity_poly.pdbx_seq_one_letter_code
_entity_poly.pdbx_strand_id
1 'polypeptide(L)' 'MRYIIPELYGGPEYAAIVTDTDGRILVFEDRPSAEVEAADCQSRLIIEVD' A
#
# COMPACT_ATOMS: atom_id res chain seq x y z
N MET A 1 -2.01 14.51 -4.88
CA MET A 1 -2.19 13.53 -3.80
C MET A 1 -1.96 12.15 -4.40
N ARG A 2 -1.02 11.42 -3.81
CA ARG A 2 -0.62 10.07 -4.20
C ARG A 2 -0.87 9.14 -3.02
N TYR A 3 -1.11 7.86 -3.27
CA TYR A 3 -1.40 6.89 -2.21
C TYR A 3 -0.39 5.75 -2.20
N ILE A 4 -0.01 5.33 -1.00
CA ILE A 4 0.89 4.19 -0.74
C ILE A 4 0.19 3.22 0.20
N ILE A 5 0.27 1.93 -0.11
CA ILE A 5 -0.29 0.84 0.71
C ILE A 5 0.86 0.07 1.37
N PRO A 6 0.85 -0.15 2.69
CA PRO A 6 1.81 -1.03 3.35
C PRO A 6 1.22 -2.40 3.71
N GLU A 7 1.97 -3.45 3.41
CA GLU A 7 1.74 -4.84 3.83
C GLU A 7 2.43 -5.11 5.17
N LEU A 8 1.69 -5.54 6.20
CA LEU A 8 2.26 -5.86 7.51
C LEU A 8 2.71 -7.33 7.59
N TYR A 9 3.85 -7.64 6.96
CA TYR A 9 4.36 -9.00 6.89
C TYR A 9 4.99 -9.44 8.22
N GLY A 10 4.29 -10.27 8.99
CA GLY A 10 4.78 -10.80 10.27
C GLY A 10 4.34 -10.01 11.51
N GLY A 11 3.32 -9.15 11.38
CA GLY A 11 2.72 -8.39 12.48
C GLY A 11 2.99 -6.87 12.38
N PRO A 12 2.46 -6.07 13.32
CA PRO A 12 2.55 -4.60 13.26
C PRO A 12 3.99 -4.07 13.39
N GLU A 13 4.92 -4.90 13.84
CA GLU A 13 6.35 -4.58 13.98
C GLU A 13 7.07 -4.49 12.61
N TYR A 14 6.50 -5.10 11.56
CA TYR A 14 7.13 -5.25 10.25
C TYR A 14 6.17 -4.76 9.17
N ALA A 15 6.46 -3.59 8.59
CA ALA A 15 5.74 -3.06 7.43
C ALA A 15 6.64 -3.13 6.19
N ALA A 16 6.16 -3.81 5.14
CA ALA A 16 6.67 -3.71 3.78
C ALA A 16 5.77 -2.73 3.01
N ILE A 17 6.32 -1.95 2.10
CA ILE A 17 5.51 -1.13 1.19
C ILE A 17 5.10 -2.03 0.02
N VAL A 18 3.87 -1.90 -0.48
CA VAL A 18 3.43 -2.64 -1.67
C VAL A 18 4.31 -2.23 -2.86
N THR A 19 4.91 -3.23 -3.51
CA THR A 19 5.80 -3.06 -4.64
C THR A 19 5.38 -3.91 -5.83
N ASP A 20 5.70 -3.49 -7.04
CA ASP A 20 5.63 -4.32 -8.24
C ASP A 20 6.63 -5.51 -8.17
N THR A 21 6.63 -6.36 -9.20
CA THR A 21 7.53 -7.52 -9.29
C THR A 21 9.02 -7.14 -9.36
N ASP A 22 9.32 -5.88 -9.69
CA ASP A 22 10.68 -5.33 -9.76
C ASP A 22 11.07 -4.63 -8.44
N GLY A 23 10.21 -4.65 -7.42
CA GLY A 23 10.43 -3.98 -6.13
C GLY A 23 10.21 -2.47 -6.15
N ARG A 24 9.55 -1.91 -7.18
CA ARG A 24 9.20 -0.49 -7.21
C ARG A 24 7.93 -0.25 -6.42
N ILE A 25 7.92 0.79 -5.60
CA ILE A 25 6.74 1.20 -4.84
C ILE A 25 5.58 1.46 -5.81
N LEU A 26 4.44 0.81 -5.55
CA LEU A 26 3.20 1.14 -6.23
C LEU A 26 2.66 2.45 -5.66
N VAL A 27 2.40 3.39 -6.56
CA VAL A 27 1.83 4.70 -6.23
C VAL A 27 0.53 4.82 -7.01
N PHE A 28 -0.57 5.06 -6.29
CA PHE A 28 -1.87 5.26 -6.88
C PHE A 28 -2.17 6.76 -6.98
N GLU A 29 -2.81 7.19 -8.08
CA GLU A 29 -3.17 8.59 -8.31
C GLU A 29 -4.58 8.93 -7.81
N ASP A 30 -5.41 7.90 -7.64
CA ASP A 30 -6.76 8.02 -7.12
C ASP A 30 -7.01 7.06 -5.95
N ARG A 31 -7.87 7.53 -5.05
CA ARG A 31 -8.25 6.81 -3.85
C ARG A 31 -8.99 5.49 -4.14
N PRO A 32 -9.94 5.41 -5.09
CA PRO A 32 -10.59 4.15 -5.43
C PRO A 32 -9.61 3.02 -5.81
N SER A 33 -8.60 3.30 -6.64
CA SER A 33 -7.58 2.32 -6.98
C SER A 33 -6.73 1.90 -5.76
N ALA A 34 -6.40 2.85 -4.88
CA ALA A 34 -5.70 2.55 -3.63
C ALA A 34 -6.54 1.66 -2.68
N GLU A 35 -7.86 1.88 -2.62
CA GLU A 35 -8.79 1.09 -1.79
C GLU A 35 -8.94 -0.35 -2.30
N VAL A 36 -8.94 -0.56 -3.63
CA VAL A 36 -8.95 -1.89 -4.23
C VAL A 36 -7.70 -2.69 -3.83
N GLU A 37 -6.53 -2.08 -3.92
CA GLU A 37 -5.27 -2.73 -3.55
C GLU A 37 -5.21 -3.01 -2.04
N ALA A 38 -5.55 -2.01 -1.22
CA ALA A 38 -5.55 -2.14 0.23
C ALA A 38 -6.50 -3.24 0.74
N ALA A 39 -7.60 -3.52 0.01
CA ALA A 39 -8.55 -4.57 0.38
C ALA A 39 -7.93 -5.98 0.31
N ASP A 40 -6.93 -6.19 -0.56
CA ASP A 40 -6.18 -7.45 -0.68
C ASP A 40 -5.06 -7.56 0.37
N CYS A 41 -4.61 -6.43 0.92
CA CYS A 41 -3.64 -6.40 2.02
C CYS A 41 -4.28 -6.73 3.38
N GLN A 42 -3.52 -7.40 4.25
CA GLN A 42 -3.99 -7.76 5.60
C GLN A 42 -4.32 -6.53 6.47
N SER A 43 -3.59 -5.43 6.28
CA SER A 43 -3.66 -4.22 7.10
C SER A 43 -4.78 -3.26 6.68
N ARG A 44 -5.15 -3.27 5.39
CA ARG A 44 -6.05 -2.30 4.75
C ARG A 44 -5.70 -0.83 4.97
N LEU A 45 -4.43 -0.54 5.25
CA LEU A 45 -3.95 0.82 5.53
C LEU A 45 -3.68 1.57 4.23
N ILE A 46 -4.10 2.83 4.16
CA ILE A 46 -3.82 3.73 3.03
C ILE A 46 -3.08 4.95 3.58
N ILE A 47 -1.94 5.28 2.99
CA ILE A 47 -1.15 6.46 3.33
C ILE A 47 -1.29 7.47 2.19
N GLU A 48 -1.82 8.66 2.51
CA GLU A 48 -1.88 9.80 1.58
C GLU A 48 -0.57 10.60 1.66
N VAL A 49 0.03 10.89 0.51
CA VAL A 49 1.23 11.73 0.40
C VAL A 49 1.04 12.86 -0.63
N ASP A 50 1.59 14.03 -0.32
CA ASP A 50 1.62 15.19 -1.22
C ASP A 50 2.63 15.01 -2.36
#